data_AF-A0AAD1XAK3-F1
#
_entry.id   AF-A0AAD1XAK3-F1
#
_cell.length_a   1.000
_cell.length_b   1.000
_cell.length_c   1.000
_cell.angle_alpha   90.00
_cell.angle_beta   90.00
_cell.angle_gamma   90.00
#
_symmetry.space_group_name_H-M   'P 1'
#
loop_
_entity.id
_entity.type
_entity.pdbx_description
1 polymer ?
#
loop_
_entity_poly.entity_id
_entity_poly.type
_entity_poly.pdbx_seq_one_letter_code
_entity_poly.pdbx_strand_id
1 'polypeptide(L)'
;MEKVVKRAKVNEEDEVHTSEKVLDQVEKDHKQKAKNLDTTKDNNEDAKEEQKKEEQKKEEQNKYKEEEKEEGPSEYLIMFQNAEGEPVGDQIMLDSRTTKRNLVSLLNTFLENEEKLPYSLYIGDETNQSEVRSSILDSVKELPNAKYNAETVIPIIYKPEAMFRVRPITRASTTLEGHTEAILATNFSPDGKNLATGSGDCTVRIWDIFTETPHHTLEGHTDWVFFVCFSPDCKRIASGGKDKKIIIWDAKKGEMINKPLSGHKDYITSLSWEPFFKNSECRYLVSSSKDQTCKIWDTITGVPLKTLKGHTDHVTKVIWGGEDLIYSASRDTTIKCWNAKKGKLARELKGHGHWVNTLALSTDYVLRTSCFDHTQKEFSSTKEMKQYALERYNKAMSKKGHERLVSGSDDYTLFLWEPYISKKPIARMTGHQQLINQVVFSPDGQFFVSASFDQSIKLWDGKSGKFMHTFRAHVGRVYQVAWSADSRLLVSGSKDTTLKVWDMKRKKLMFDLPGHADEVYAVDWSPDGEKVASGSKDKRLRIWKN
;
A
#
# COMPACT_ATOMS: atom_id res chain seq x y z
N MET A 1 56.45 106.64 -28.51
CA MET A 1 56.94 105.26 -28.33
C MET A 1 57.60 105.16 -26.95
N GLU A 2 56.81 105.02 -25.89
CA GLU A 2 57.39 104.87 -24.53
C GLU A 2 56.42 104.13 -23.60
N LYS A 3 55.70 103.13 -24.16
CA LYS A 3 54.66 102.37 -23.45
C LYS A 3 54.74 100.84 -23.60
N VAL A 4 55.81 100.28 -24.16
CA VAL A 4 55.84 98.83 -24.49
C VAL A 4 56.90 98.02 -23.73
N VAL A 5 57.95 98.63 -23.15
CA VAL A 5 59.07 97.83 -22.61
C VAL A 5 59.02 97.58 -21.09
N LYS A 6 58.17 98.29 -20.32
CA LYS A 6 58.06 98.08 -18.86
C LYS A 6 56.94 97.15 -18.39
N ARG A 7 56.17 96.56 -19.31
CA ARG A 7 55.02 95.69 -18.97
C ARG A 7 55.31 94.18 -19.06
N ALA A 8 56.53 93.80 -19.45
CA ALA A 8 56.91 92.40 -19.68
C ALA A 8 57.89 91.81 -18.64
N LYS A 9 58.14 92.49 -17.51
CA LYS A 9 59.03 92.01 -16.43
C LYS A 9 58.39 91.89 -15.04
N VAL A 10 57.07 92.09 -14.94
CA VAL A 10 56.32 91.94 -13.68
C VAL A 10 55.45 90.68 -13.68
N ASN A 11 55.31 89.99 -14.82
CA ASN A 11 54.43 88.83 -14.96
C ASN A 11 55.11 87.46 -14.77
N GLU A 12 56.41 87.39 -14.45
CA GLU A 12 57.12 86.11 -14.25
C GLU A 12 57.40 85.77 -12.77
N GLU A 13 57.20 86.70 -11.83
CA GLU A 13 57.48 86.44 -10.39
C GLU A 13 56.21 86.10 -9.57
N ASP A 14 55.01 86.43 -10.06
CA ASP A 14 53.74 86.18 -9.33
C ASP A 14 53.10 84.79 -9.62
N GLU A 15 53.49 84.11 -10.70
CA GLU A 15 52.96 82.76 -11.05
C GLU A 15 53.67 81.60 -10.34
N VAL A 16 54.87 81.82 -9.77
CA VAL A 16 55.60 80.76 -9.05
C VAL A 16 55.20 80.69 -7.57
N HIS A 17 54.78 81.81 -6.98
CA HIS A 17 54.44 81.85 -5.54
C HIS A 17 53.00 81.42 -5.21
N THR A 18 52.14 81.28 -6.23
CA THR A 18 50.74 80.84 -6.08
C THR A 18 50.56 79.33 -6.27
N SER A 19 51.51 78.62 -6.89
CA SER A 19 51.43 77.17 -7.12
C SER A 19 51.91 76.34 -5.93
N GLU A 20 52.93 76.78 -5.17
CA GLU A 20 53.42 76.09 -3.96
C GLU A 20 52.43 76.14 -2.79
N LYS A 21 51.68 77.24 -2.61
CA LYS A 21 50.71 77.36 -1.50
C LYS A 21 49.44 76.52 -1.69
N VAL A 22 49.10 76.15 -2.92
CA VAL A 22 47.92 75.31 -3.21
C VAL A 22 48.25 73.84 -2.99
N LEU A 23 49.48 73.39 -3.29
CA LEU A 23 49.93 72.01 -3.08
C LEU A 23 50.01 71.65 -1.58
N ASP A 24 50.53 72.55 -0.75
CA ASP A 24 50.64 72.33 0.71
C ASP A 24 49.28 72.24 1.42
N GLN A 25 48.25 72.91 0.90
CA GLN A 25 46.91 72.88 1.48
C GLN A 25 46.17 71.57 1.12
N VAL A 26 46.34 71.07 -0.10
CA VAL A 26 45.74 69.80 -0.56
C VAL A 26 46.35 68.61 0.17
N GLU A 27 47.65 68.64 0.47
CA GLU A 27 48.33 67.53 1.17
C GLU A 27 47.90 67.43 2.66
N LYS A 28 47.61 68.56 3.31
CA LYS A 28 47.09 68.60 4.69
C LYS A 28 45.66 68.09 4.78
N ASP A 29 44.80 68.45 3.84
CA ASP A 29 43.41 68.00 3.80
C ASP A 29 43.30 66.49 3.52
N HIS A 30 44.20 65.93 2.69
CA HIS A 30 44.27 64.49 2.47
C HIS A 30 44.73 63.71 3.71
N LYS A 31 45.71 64.22 4.46
CA LYS A 31 46.17 63.57 5.72
C LYS A 31 45.12 63.63 6.83
N GLN A 32 44.31 64.69 6.91
CA GLN A 32 43.22 64.79 7.88
C GLN A 32 42.02 63.88 7.53
N LYS A 33 41.68 63.75 6.24
CA LYS A 33 40.66 62.78 5.79
C LYS A 33 41.09 61.33 6.00
N ALA A 34 42.36 60.99 5.81
CA ALA A 34 42.86 59.64 6.04
C ALA A 34 42.78 59.23 7.52
N LYS A 35 43.16 60.13 8.45
CA LYS A 35 43.09 59.83 9.90
C LYS A 35 41.66 59.64 10.42
N ASN A 36 40.68 60.40 9.90
CA ASN A 36 39.28 60.26 10.32
C ASN A 36 38.61 58.99 9.76
N LEU A 37 39.10 58.45 8.64
CA LEU A 37 38.60 57.20 8.04
C LEU A 37 39.09 55.94 8.77
N ASP A 38 40.30 55.95 9.33
CA ASP A 38 40.81 54.81 10.10
C ASP A 38 40.12 54.72 11.48
N THR A 39 39.91 55.85 12.16
CA THR A 39 39.21 55.85 13.47
C THR A 39 37.72 55.45 13.39
N THR A 40 37.09 55.56 12.21
CA THR A 40 35.70 55.14 12.01
C THR A 40 35.56 53.70 11.53
N LYS A 41 36.65 53.07 11.07
CA LYS A 41 36.68 51.64 10.75
C LYS A 41 36.91 50.80 12.00
N ASP A 42 37.86 51.17 12.86
CA ASP A 42 38.14 50.41 14.09
C ASP A 42 36.93 50.36 15.03
N ASN A 43 36.25 51.49 15.24
CA ASN A 43 35.04 51.54 16.09
C ASN A 43 33.86 50.73 15.52
N ASN A 44 33.79 50.52 14.20
CA ASN A 44 32.74 49.71 13.58
C ASN A 44 33.07 48.22 13.55
N GLU A 45 34.35 47.85 13.59
CA GLU A 45 34.78 46.46 13.70
C GLU A 45 34.60 45.95 15.13
N ASP A 46 34.96 46.75 16.15
CA ASP A 46 34.74 46.41 17.56
C ASP A 46 33.24 46.25 17.89
N ALA A 47 32.39 47.15 17.40
CA ALA A 47 30.94 47.07 17.60
C ALA A 47 30.31 45.84 16.90
N LYS A 48 30.87 45.41 15.76
CA LYS A 48 30.42 44.20 15.05
C LYS A 48 30.89 42.93 15.72
N GLU A 49 32.08 42.93 16.33
CA GLU A 49 32.54 41.79 17.13
C GLU A 49 31.73 41.62 18.42
N GLU A 50 31.37 42.71 19.11
CA GLU A 50 30.50 42.63 20.29
C GLU A 50 29.10 42.15 19.95
N GLN A 51 28.51 42.62 18.84
CA GLN A 51 27.21 42.12 18.36
C GLN A 51 27.26 40.63 18.00
N LYS A 52 28.33 40.17 17.32
CA LYS A 52 28.51 38.73 17.03
C LYS A 52 28.69 37.89 18.28
N LYS A 53 29.40 38.38 19.30
CA LYS A 53 29.57 37.67 20.59
C LYS A 53 28.27 37.61 21.37
N GLU A 54 27.43 38.65 21.31
CA GLU A 54 26.09 38.63 21.92
C GLU A 54 25.12 37.72 21.16
N GLU A 55 25.16 37.70 19.82
CA GLU A 55 24.36 36.77 19.02
C GLU A 55 24.78 35.32 19.27
N GLN A 56 26.08 35.02 19.32
CA GLN A 56 26.59 33.68 19.66
C GLN A 56 26.20 33.27 21.08
N LYS A 57 26.27 34.18 22.06
CA LYS A 57 25.78 33.90 23.44
C LYS A 57 24.27 33.70 23.49
N LYS A 58 23.48 34.41 22.68
CA LYS A 58 22.03 34.21 22.57
C LYS A 58 21.68 32.91 21.86
N GLU A 59 22.44 32.52 20.84
CA GLU A 59 22.31 31.23 20.17
C GLU A 59 22.70 30.07 21.08
N GLU A 60 23.79 30.18 21.85
CA GLU A 60 24.18 29.20 22.86
C GLU A 60 23.16 29.14 24.00
N GLN A 61 22.69 30.27 24.54
CA GLN A 61 21.63 30.28 25.55
C GLN A 61 20.29 29.75 25.03
N ASN A 62 19.98 29.93 23.74
CA ASN A 62 18.81 29.32 23.12
C ASN A 62 19.00 27.83 22.91
N LYS A 63 20.21 27.35 22.58
CA LYS A 63 20.56 25.92 22.54
C LYS A 63 20.40 25.25 23.91
N TYR A 64 20.91 25.88 24.97
CA TYR A 64 20.75 25.41 26.35
C TYR A 64 19.29 25.45 26.82
N LYS A 65 18.50 26.44 26.37
CA LYS A 65 17.05 26.51 26.66
C LYS A 65 16.19 25.57 25.79
N GLU A 66 16.67 25.15 24.63
CA GLU A 66 16.03 24.12 23.79
C GLU A 66 16.33 22.71 24.33
N GLU A 67 17.50 22.49 24.93
CA GLU A 67 17.83 21.23 25.64
C GLU A 67 17.05 21.06 26.96
N GLU A 68 16.69 22.15 27.66
CA GLU A 68 15.90 22.11 28.90
C GLU A 68 14.38 21.97 28.71
N LYS A 69 13.87 21.86 27.47
CA LYS A 69 12.45 21.58 27.19
C LYS A 69 12.21 20.10 26.89
N GLU A 70 12.73 19.19 27.71
CA GLU A 70 12.29 17.79 27.74
C GLU A 70 11.32 17.58 28.91
N GLU A 71 10.04 17.96 28.72
CA GLU A 71 8.95 17.72 29.69
C GLU A 71 8.50 16.25 29.72
N GLY A 72 9.39 15.30 30.03
CA GLY A 72 9.03 13.90 30.21
C GLY A 72 9.97 13.14 31.17
N PRO A 73 9.49 12.10 31.87
CA PRO A 73 10.34 11.27 32.71
C PRO A 73 11.44 10.59 31.88
N SER A 74 12.64 10.47 32.47
CA SER A 74 13.83 9.89 31.84
C SER A 74 13.69 8.38 31.60
N GLU A 75 12.92 7.70 32.46
CA GLU A 75 12.71 6.25 32.40
C GLU A 75 11.21 5.93 32.42
N TYR A 76 10.83 4.89 31.66
CA TYR A 76 9.48 4.36 31.62
C TYR A 76 9.48 2.86 31.93
N LEU A 77 8.49 2.42 32.69
CA LEU A 77 8.20 1.01 32.91
C LEU A 77 7.39 0.47 31.72
N ILE A 78 7.91 -0.54 31.02
CA ILE A 78 7.31 -1.07 29.79
C ILE A 78 7.02 -2.56 29.95
N MET A 79 5.92 -3.00 29.31
CA MET A 79 5.56 -4.41 29.18
C MET A 79 5.14 -4.70 27.75
N PHE A 80 5.73 -5.72 27.11
CA PHE A 80 5.31 -6.14 25.78
C PHE A 80 4.01 -6.95 25.86
N GLN A 81 3.12 -6.73 24.90
CA GLN A 81 1.87 -7.47 24.76
C GLN A 81 1.71 -7.93 23.30
N ASN A 82 1.14 -9.11 23.12
CA ASN A 82 0.74 -9.56 21.78
C ASN A 82 -0.50 -8.77 21.30
N ALA A 83 -0.90 -9.01 20.05
CA ALA A 83 -2.06 -8.34 19.46
C ALA A 83 -3.41 -8.81 20.05
N GLU A 84 -3.39 -9.73 21.01
CA GLU A 84 -4.51 -10.29 21.76
C GLU A 84 -4.50 -9.83 23.25
N GLY A 85 -3.54 -9.00 23.66
CA GLY A 85 -3.43 -8.45 25.02
C GLY A 85 -2.72 -9.34 26.05
N GLU A 86 -2.20 -10.51 25.65
CA GLU A 86 -1.41 -11.38 26.54
C GLU A 86 0.01 -10.79 26.68
N PRO A 87 0.50 -10.57 27.92
CA PRO A 87 1.83 -10.01 28.14
C PRO A 87 2.91 -11.03 27.78
N VAL A 88 4.05 -10.53 27.30
CA VAL A 88 5.21 -11.32 26.92
C VAL A 88 6.44 -10.81 27.65
N GLY A 89 7.02 -11.68 28.48
CA GLY A 89 8.19 -11.35 29.31
C GLY A 89 7.82 -10.57 30.57
N ASP A 90 8.87 -10.14 31.29
CA ASP A 90 8.77 -9.36 32.52
C ASP A 90 8.67 -7.86 32.23
N GLN A 91 8.27 -7.07 33.24
CA GLN A 91 8.24 -5.61 33.17
C GLN A 91 9.67 -5.05 33.27
N ILE A 92 10.00 -4.08 32.41
CA ILE A 92 11.39 -3.57 32.29
C ILE A 92 11.37 -2.06 32.33
N MET A 93 12.31 -1.49 33.08
CA MET A 93 12.60 -0.06 33.06
C MET A 93 13.53 0.25 31.89
N LEU A 94 13.08 1.12 30.98
CA LEU A 94 13.87 1.55 29.83
C LEU A 94 13.95 3.07 29.76
N ASP A 95 15.07 3.56 29.24
CA ASP A 95 15.24 4.98 28.94
C ASP A 95 14.24 5.43 27.86
N SER A 96 13.63 6.59 28.09
CA SER A 96 12.77 7.32 27.16
C SER A 96 13.35 7.48 25.74
N ARG A 97 14.69 7.54 25.62
CA ARG A 97 15.42 7.68 24.34
C ARG A 97 15.65 6.36 23.61
N THR A 98 15.21 5.24 24.17
CA THR A 98 15.39 3.92 23.55
C THR A 98 14.73 3.88 22.16
N THR A 99 15.51 3.50 21.15
CA THR A 99 15.05 3.47 19.76
C THR A 99 14.20 2.24 19.45
N LYS A 100 13.36 2.32 18.39
CA LYS A 100 12.59 1.16 17.88
C LYS A 100 13.47 -0.08 17.67
N ARG A 101 14.70 0.08 17.15
CA ARG A 101 15.60 -1.04 16.86
C ARG A 101 16.00 -1.80 18.13
N ASN A 102 16.30 -1.06 19.21
CA ASN A 102 16.68 -1.65 20.49
C ASN A 102 15.48 -2.40 21.10
N LEU A 103 14.29 -1.82 21.05
CA LEU A 103 13.05 -2.48 21.51
C LEU A 103 12.74 -3.76 20.73
N VAL A 104 12.92 -3.76 19.40
CA VAL A 104 12.72 -4.95 18.57
C VAL A 104 13.78 -6.02 18.87
N SER A 105 15.03 -5.63 19.13
CA SER A 105 16.07 -6.57 19.55
C SER A 105 15.71 -7.22 20.89
N LEU A 106 15.25 -6.41 21.85
CA LEU A 106 14.82 -6.87 23.16
C LEU A 106 13.60 -7.81 23.08
N LEU A 107 12.61 -7.48 22.25
CA LEU A 107 11.46 -8.34 22.02
C LEU A 107 11.85 -9.70 21.40
N ASN A 108 12.79 -9.70 20.45
CA ASN A 108 13.29 -10.96 19.89
C ASN A 108 14.00 -11.83 20.93
N THR A 109 14.70 -11.22 21.90
CA THR A 109 15.29 -11.98 23.01
C THR A 109 14.23 -12.56 23.94
N PHE A 110 13.14 -11.85 24.21
CA PHE A 110 12.04 -12.38 25.05
C PHE A 110 11.26 -13.51 24.39
N LEU A 111 11.09 -13.44 23.06
CA LEU A 111 10.40 -14.47 22.31
C LEU A 111 11.28 -15.69 21.99
N GLU A 112 12.56 -15.65 22.38
CA GLU A 112 13.56 -16.70 22.08
C GLU A 112 13.58 -17.08 20.58
N ASN A 113 13.35 -16.11 19.70
CA ASN A 113 13.33 -16.37 18.26
C ASN A 113 14.75 -16.68 17.76
N GLU A 114 14.92 -17.83 17.10
CA GLU A 114 16.19 -18.21 16.45
C GLU A 114 16.60 -17.20 15.35
N GLU A 115 15.62 -16.68 14.61
CA GLU A 115 15.80 -15.65 13.60
C GLU A 115 15.24 -14.29 14.06
N LYS A 116 15.98 -13.20 13.80
CA LYS A 116 15.57 -11.84 14.19
C LYS A 116 14.41 -11.36 13.33
N LEU A 117 13.18 -11.48 13.85
CA LEU A 117 11.97 -11.04 13.16
C LEU A 117 11.75 -9.52 13.34
N PRO A 118 11.35 -8.79 12.29
CA PRO A 118 10.99 -7.39 12.42
C PRO A 118 9.59 -7.24 13.01
N TYR A 119 9.45 -6.33 13.98
CA TYR A 119 8.17 -6.01 14.61
C TYR A 119 7.86 -4.51 14.50
N SER A 120 6.59 -4.21 14.26
CA SER A 120 5.99 -2.90 14.49
C SER A 120 5.50 -2.84 15.92
N LEU A 121 5.77 -1.73 16.60
CA LEU A 121 5.46 -1.55 18.01
C LEU A 121 4.44 -0.41 18.11
N TYR A 122 3.39 -0.64 18.88
CA TYR A 122 2.33 0.33 19.11
C TYR A 122 2.22 0.63 20.60
N ILE A 123 2.14 1.91 20.95
CA ILE A 123 1.94 2.39 22.31
C ILE A 123 0.53 2.97 22.42
N GLY A 124 -0.16 2.60 23.50
CA GLY A 124 -1.46 3.14 23.87
C GLY A 124 -2.53 2.07 24.05
N ASP A 125 -3.70 2.50 24.53
CA ASP A 125 -4.82 1.61 24.84
C ASP A 125 -5.48 1.07 23.55
N GLU A 126 -6.37 0.08 23.68
CA GLU A 126 -7.13 -0.53 22.56
C GLU A 126 -7.85 0.48 21.65
N THR A 127 -8.08 1.69 22.15
CA THR A 127 -8.78 2.78 21.44
C THR A 127 -7.85 3.73 20.71
N ASN A 128 -6.67 4.04 21.27
CA ASN A 128 -5.73 5.04 20.75
C ASN A 128 -4.31 4.45 20.67
N GLN A 129 -4.01 3.79 19.54
CA GLN A 129 -2.68 3.23 19.28
C GLN A 129 -1.84 4.20 18.43
N SER A 130 -0.66 4.55 18.94
CA SER A 130 0.38 5.28 18.21
C SER A 130 1.52 4.32 17.82
N GLU A 131 2.02 4.38 16.58
CA GLU A 131 3.16 3.55 16.16
C GLU A 131 4.46 4.17 16.66
N VAL A 132 5.33 3.36 17.27
CA VAL A 132 6.67 3.79 17.66
C VAL A 132 7.54 4.00 16.42
N ARG A 133 7.83 5.26 16.09
CA ARG A 133 8.60 5.63 14.88
C ARG A 133 10.09 5.73 15.14
N SER A 134 10.49 6.60 16.06
CA SER A 134 11.89 6.95 16.37
C SER A 134 12.24 6.56 17.79
N SER A 135 11.52 7.11 18.77
CA SER A 135 11.71 6.90 20.20
C SER A 135 10.37 6.68 20.92
N ILE A 136 10.44 6.15 22.14
CA ILE A 136 9.27 6.04 23.04
C ILE A 136 8.73 7.44 23.35
N LEU A 137 9.63 8.39 23.63
CA LEU A 137 9.29 9.78 23.94
C LEU A 137 8.41 10.43 22.86
N ASP A 138 8.80 10.32 21.59
CA ASP A 138 8.05 10.91 20.47
C ASP A 138 6.64 10.33 20.36
N SER A 139 6.51 9.03 20.64
CA SER A 139 5.25 8.29 20.53
C SER A 139 4.30 8.63 21.67
N VAL A 140 4.83 8.79 22.89
CA VAL A 140 4.07 9.24 24.06
C VAL A 140 3.57 10.68 23.87
N LYS A 141 4.38 11.57 23.28
CA LYS A 141 3.97 12.95 22.96
C LYS A 141 2.85 13.01 21.92
N GLU A 142 2.79 12.07 20.97
CA GLU A 142 1.74 12.02 19.94
C GLU A 142 0.36 11.59 20.50
N LEU A 143 0.27 11.04 21.72
CA LEU A 143 -0.99 10.59 22.31
C LEU A 143 -1.76 11.75 22.98
N PRO A 144 -2.96 12.10 22.49
CA PRO A 144 -3.78 13.12 23.15
C PRO A 144 -4.27 12.59 24.50
N ASN A 145 -3.93 13.32 25.57
CA ASN A 145 -4.35 13.12 26.97
C ASN A 145 -3.70 11.99 27.78
N ALA A 146 -2.62 11.35 27.31
CA ALA A 146 -1.94 10.34 28.12
C ALA A 146 -0.80 10.94 28.96
N LYS A 147 -1.08 11.27 30.22
CA LYS A 147 -0.04 11.55 31.23
C LYS A 147 0.53 10.23 31.72
N TYR A 148 1.39 9.59 30.93
CA TYR A 148 2.17 8.45 31.41
C TYR A 148 3.24 8.98 32.38
N ASN A 149 3.16 8.53 33.63
CA ASN A 149 4.18 8.81 34.65
C ASN A 149 5.25 7.70 34.61
N ALA A 150 6.42 7.94 35.19
CA ALA A 150 7.49 6.92 35.28
C ALA A 150 7.01 5.61 35.96
N GLU A 151 6.03 5.71 36.86
CA GLU A 151 5.49 4.57 37.62
C GLU A 151 4.40 3.78 36.87
N THR A 152 3.84 4.31 35.78
CA THR A 152 2.78 3.62 35.02
C THR A 152 3.38 2.66 34.01
N VAL A 153 2.92 1.40 34.04
CA VAL A 153 3.31 0.40 33.03
C VAL A 153 2.72 0.77 31.68
N ILE A 154 3.57 1.01 30.69
CA ILE A 154 3.17 1.25 29.31
C ILE A 154 3.11 -0.09 28.57
N PRO A 155 1.92 -0.55 28.15
CA PRO A 155 1.81 -1.72 27.29
C PRO A 155 2.28 -1.37 25.88
N ILE A 156 3.26 -2.13 25.38
CA ILE A 156 3.71 -2.06 23.98
C ILE A 156 3.15 -3.25 23.24
N ILE A 157 2.18 -2.99 22.36
CA ILE A 157 1.61 -4.01 21.49
C ILE A 157 2.53 -4.20 20.30
N TYR A 158 3.10 -5.39 20.17
CA TYR A 158 3.93 -5.72 19.01
C TYR A 158 3.13 -6.47 17.95
N LYS A 159 3.36 -6.13 16.68
CA LYS A 159 2.79 -6.83 15.52
C LYS A 159 3.90 -7.19 14.55
N PRO A 160 3.96 -8.44 14.05
CA PRO A 160 5.01 -8.86 13.14
C PRO A 160 4.93 -8.08 11.82
N GLU A 161 6.06 -7.64 11.31
CA GLU A 161 6.22 -7.11 9.96
C GLU A 161 6.76 -8.21 9.04
N ALA A 162 6.62 -8.03 7.72
CA ALA A 162 7.30 -8.90 6.77
C ALA A 162 8.83 -8.78 6.91
N MET A 163 9.52 -9.93 6.85
CA MET A 163 10.99 -10.02 6.89
C MET A 163 11.65 -9.33 5.71
N PHE A 164 10.99 -9.37 4.55
CA PHE A 164 11.42 -8.70 3.34
C PHE A 164 10.78 -7.32 3.21
N ARG A 165 11.33 -6.51 2.30
CA ARG A 165 10.80 -5.18 2.00
C ARG A 165 10.65 -5.00 0.51
N VAL A 166 9.43 -4.70 0.10
CA VAL A 166 9.13 -4.38 -1.29
C VAL A 166 9.60 -2.96 -1.58
N ARG A 167 10.31 -2.78 -2.69
CA ARG A 167 10.74 -1.46 -3.14
C ARG A 167 9.56 -0.76 -3.80
N PRO A 168 9.40 0.56 -3.58
CA PRO A 168 8.36 1.30 -4.24
C PRO A 168 8.64 1.39 -5.74
N ILE A 169 7.55 1.44 -6.50
CA ILE A 169 7.60 1.48 -7.96
C ILE A 169 7.60 2.93 -8.40
N THR A 170 8.51 3.27 -9.32
CA THR A 170 8.83 4.67 -9.64
C THR A 170 8.55 5.03 -11.10
N ARG A 171 8.58 4.05 -12.01
CA ARG A 171 8.50 4.30 -13.45
C ARG A 171 7.85 3.15 -14.22
N ALA A 172 7.34 3.48 -15.40
CA ALA A 172 6.93 2.48 -16.40
C ALA A 172 8.20 1.84 -16.99
N SER A 173 8.26 0.51 -16.95
CA SER A 173 9.31 -0.29 -17.61
C SER A 173 9.00 -0.44 -19.09
N THR A 174 7.89 -1.11 -19.40
CA THR A 174 7.52 -1.46 -20.77
C THR A 174 6.03 -1.33 -21.00
N THR A 175 5.69 -0.99 -22.23
CA THR A 175 4.33 -1.01 -22.78
C THR A 175 4.21 -2.24 -23.67
N LEU A 176 3.40 -3.19 -23.24
CA LEU A 176 3.13 -4.43 -23.95
C LEU A 176 1.89 -4.24 -24.82
N GLU A 177 2.11 -4.32 -26.14
CA GLU A 177 1.05 -4.24 -27.15
C GLU A 177 0.57 -5.64 -27.54
N GLY A 178 -0.69 -5.73 -27.91
CA GLY A 178 -1.25 -6.98 -28.42
C GLY A 178 -2.77 -7.00 -28.41
N HIS A 179 -3.39 -6.54 -27.32
CA HIS A 179 -4.85 -6.47 -27.23
C HIS A 179 -5.43 -5.42 -28.19
N THR A 180 -6.57 -5.74 -28.80
CA THR A 180 -7.23 -4.84 -29.77
C THR A 180 -8.36 -4.02 -29.13
N GLU A 181 -8.79 -4.39 -27.92
CA GLU A 181 -9.74 -3.66 -27.08
C GLU A 181 -9.23 -3.47 -25.64
N ALA A 182 -10.05 -2.82 -24.82
CA ALA A 182 -9.76 -2.48 -23.43
C ALA A 182 -9.42 -3.73 -22.59
N ILE A 183 -8.38 -3.62 -21.77
CA ILE A 183 -7.98 -4.68 -20.84
C ILE A 183 -8.84 -4.55 -19.58
N LEU A 184 -9.62 -5.58 -19.27
CA LEU A 184 -10.61 -5.58 -18.19
C LEU A 184 -10.10 -6.29 -16.93
N ALA A 185 -9.20 -7.26 -17.08
CA ALA A 185 -8.62 -7.99 -15.96
C ALA A 185 -7.12 -8.25 -16.18
N THR A 186 -6.37 -8.18 -15.08
CA THR A 186 -4.94 -8.52 -15.01
C THR A 186 -4.70 -9.34 -13.75
N ASN A 187 -3.98 -10.45 -13.86
CA ASN A 187 -3.63 -11.27 -12.69
C ASN A 187 -2.24 -11.90 -12.87
N PHE A 188 -1.31 -11.59 -11.96
CA PHE A 188 -0.03 -12.26 -11.86
C PHE A 188 -0.21 -13.71 -11.40
N SER A 189 0.61 -14.61 -11.94
CA SER A 189 0.72 -15.97 -11.44
C SER A 189 1.20 -15.97 -9.97
N PRO A 190 0.78 -16.97 -9.17
CA PRO A 190 1.19 -17.09 -7.77
C PRO A 190 2.72 -17.10 -7.56
N ASP A 191 3.49 -17.58 -8.54
CA ASP A 191 4.95 -17.62 -8.53
C ASP A 191 5.62 -16.33 -9.08
N GLY A 192 4.83 -15.35 -9.53
CA GLY A 192 5.33 -14.07 -10.06
C GLY A 192 5.99 -14.13 -11.45
N LYS A 193 6.02 -15.30 -12.10
CA LYS A 193 6.75 -15.53 -13.37
C LYS A 193 5.95 -15.16 -14.61
N ASN A 194 4.63 -15.40 -14.60
CA ASN A 194 3.73 -15.14 -15.72
C ASN A 194 2.62 -14.14 -15.33
N LEU A 195 2.09 -13.45 -16.32
CA LEU A 195 0.95 -12.54 -16.15
C LEU A 195 -0.15 -12.93 -17.14
N ALA A 196 -1.40 -12.95 -16.69
CA ALA A 196 -2.53 -13.21 -17.56
C ALA A 196 -3.45 -11.97 -17.63
N THR A 197 -3.94 -11.67 -18.82
CA THR A 197 -4.82 -10.52 -19.08
C THR A 197 -6.05 -10.93 -19.87
N GLY A 198 -7.21 -10.39 -19.49
CA GLY A 198 -8.47 -10.56 -20.21
C GLY A 198 -8.93 -9.23 -20.80
N SER A 199 -9.36 -9.24 -22.05
CA SER A 199 -9.76 -8.04 -22.79
C SER A 199 -11.16 -8.16 -23.40
N GLY A 200 -11.70 -7.01 -23.82
CA GLY A 200 -12.90 -6.92 -24.65
C GLY A 200 -12.75 -7.57 -26.03
N ASP A 201 -11.51 -7.80 -26.49
CA ASP A 201 -11.22 -8.46 -27.77
C ASP A 201 -11.54 -9.96 -27.80
N CYS A 202 -12.18 -10.48 -26.75
CA CYS A 202 -12.56 -11.87 -26.57
C CYS A 202 -11.35 -12.82 -26.42
N THR A 203 -10.15 -12.29 -26.18
CA THR A 203 -8.94 -13.10 -25.95
C THR A 203 -8.43 -12.98 -24.52
N VAL A 204 -7.73 -14.02 -24.09
CA VAL A 204 -6.86 -13.96 -22.91
C VAL A 204 -5.42 -14.01 -23.39
N ARG A 205 -4.53 -13.19 -22.86
CA ARG A 205 -3.11 -13.25 -23.19
C ARG A 205 -2.29 -13.63 -21.97
N ILE A 206 -1.27 -14.46 -22.20
CA ILE A 206 -0.24 -14.79 -21.22
C ILE A 206 1.01 -14.02 -21.62
N TRP A 207 1.62 -13.35 -20.66
CA TRP A 207 2.84 -12.58 -20.82
C TRP A 207 3.92 -13.19 -19.94
N ASP A 208 5.11 -13.35 -20.50
CA ASP A 208 6.30 -13.69 -19.72
C ASP A 208 6.83 -12.40 -19.11
N ILE A 209 6.88 -12.37 -17.78
CA ILE A 209 7.27 -11.17 -17.03
C ILE A 209 8.80 -10.99 -17.01
N PHE A 210 9.59 -12.05 -17.23
CA PHE A 210 11.05 -11.94 -17.27
C PHE A 210 11.52 -11.26 -18.54
N THR A 211 11.00 -11.72 -19.69
CA THR A 211 11.34 -11.15 -21.00
C THR A 211 10.47 -9.96 -21.38
N GLU A 212 9.33 -9.77 -20.70
CA GLU A 212 8.33 -8.75 -21.03
C GLU A 212 7.85 -8.89 -22.47
N THR A 213 7.53 -10.12 -22.86
CA THR A 213 7.05 -10.46 -24.20
C THR A 213 5.69 -11.17 -24.14
N PRO A 214 4.85 -11.04 -25.19
CA PRO A 214 3.65 -11.86 -25.31
C PRO A 214 4.06 -13.33 -25.45
N HIS A 215 3.60 -14.18 -24.53
CA HIS A 215 3.91 -15.59 -24.55
C HIS A 215 2.87 -16.39 -25.35
N HIS A 216 1.59 -16.23 -25.03
CA HIS A 216 0.48 -16.92 -25.70
C HIS A 216 -0.74 -16.02 -25.86
N THR A 217 -1.47 -16.20 -26.98
CA THR A 217 -2.81 -15.64 -27.18
C THR A 217 -3.81 -16.78 -27.16
N LEU A 218 -4.76 -16.70 -26.24
CA LEU A 218 -5.75 -17.73 -25.93
C LEU A 218 -7.08 -17.33 -26.56
N GLU A 219 -7.44 -18.02 -27.64
CA GLU A 219 -8.67 -17.78 -28.40
C GLU A 219 -9.71 -18.86 -28.07
N GLY A 220 -10.95 -18.45 -27.82
CA GLY A 220 -12.03 -19.38 -27.54
C GLY A 220 -13.30 -18.75 -26.95
N HIS A 221 -13.17 -17.59 -26.30
CA HIS A 221 -14.33 -16.80 -25.89
C HIS A 221 -14.97 -16.11 -27.10
N THR A 222 -16.29 -15.92 -27.05
CA THR A 222 -17.06 -15.30 -28.14
C THR A 222 -17.56 -13.88 -27.81
N ASP A 223 -17.31 -13.41 -26.60
CA ASP A 223 -17.64 -12.07 -26.10
C ASP A 223 -16.60 -11.68 -25.03
N TRP A 224 -16.71 -10.49 -24.46
CA TRP A 224 -15.72 -9.88 -23.55
C TRP A 224 -15.30 -10.78 -22.40
N VAL A 225 -13.99 -10.80 -22.10
CA VAL A 225 -13.45 -11.53 -20.95
C VAL A 225 -13.32 -10.59 -19.77
N PHE A 226 -14.18 -10.78 -18.76
CA PHE A 226 -14.22 -9.93 -17.58
C PHE A 226 -13.23 -10.36 -16.48
N PHE A 227 -12.97 -11.65 -16.34
CA PHE A 227 -12.20 -12.19 -15.22
C PHE A 227 -11.19 -13.21 -15.70
N VAL A 228 -9.99 -13.14 -15.11
CA VAL A 228 -8.90 -14.10 -15.31
C VAL A 228 -8.27 -14.39 -13.95
N CYS A 229 -8.06 -15.66 -13.63
CA CYS A 229 -7.48 -16.07 -12.35
C CYS A 229 -6.60 -17.31 -12.53
N PHE A 230 -5.35 -17.22 -12.10
CA PHE A 230 -4.46 -18.38 -12.02
C PHE A 230 -4.92 -19.35 -10.95
N SER A 231 -4.74 -20.64 -11.21
CA SER A 231 -4.83 -21.64 -10.16
C SER A 231 -3.70 -21.43 -9.15
N PRO A 232 -3.92 -21.72 -7.86
CA PRO A 232 -2.91 -21.57 -6.82
C PRO A 232 -1.62 -22.37 -7.05
N ASP A 233 -1.62 -23.37 -7.94
CA ASP A 233 -0.46 -24.18 -8.32
C ASP A 233 0.28 -23.68 -9.59
N CYS A 234 -0.14 -22.53 -10.14
CA CYS A 234 0.37 -21.92 -11.38
C CYS A 234 0.15 -22.72 -12.68
N LYS A 235 -0.49 -23.89 -12.65
CA LYS A 235 -0.59 -24.75 -13.85
C LYS A 235 -1.75 -24.39 -14.77
N ARG A 236 -2.82 -23.83 -14.22
CA ARG A 236 -4.06 -23.55 -14.94
C ARG A 236 -4.42 -22.08 -14.84
N ILE A 237 -5.12 -21.59 -15.85
CA ILE A 237 -5.75 -20.27 -15.84
C ILE A 237 -7.23 -20.48 -16.08
N ALA A 238 -8.08 -19.88 -15.23
CA ALA A 238 -9.51 -19.83 -15.46
C ALA A 238 -9.87 -18.43 -16.00
N SER A 239 -10.62 -18.39 -17.10
CA SER A 239 -11.19 -17.15 -17.63
C SER A 239 -12.70 -17.24 -17.71
N GLY A 240 -13.36 -16.12 -17.41
CA GLY A 240 -14.81 -16.01 -17.40
C GLY A 240 -15.25 -14.74 -18.08
N GLY A 241 -16.21 -14.85 -18.99
CA GLY A 241 -16.63 -13.76 -19.85
C GLY A 241 -18.14 -13.53 -19.90
N LYS A 242 -18.50 -12.63 -20.79
CA LYS A 242 -19.88 -12.28 -21.14
C LYS A 242 -20.58 -13.36 -21.95
N ASP A 243 -19.80 -14.23 -22.60
CA ASP A 243 -20.23 -15.41 -23.35
C ASP A 243 -20.79 -16.55 -22.48
N LYS A 244 -20.85 -16.34 -21.15
CA LYS A 244 -21.44 -17.26 -20.16
C LYS A 244 -20.64 -18.56 -19.98
N LYS A 245 -19.46 -18.65 -20.58
CA LYS A 245 -18.59 -19.82 -20.54
C LYS A 245 -17.38 -19.53 -19.67
N ILE A 246 -16.93 -20.56 -18.96
CA ILE A 246 -15.64 -20.51 -18.27
C ILE A 246 -14.71 -21.40 -19.06
N ILE A 247 -13.53 -20.88 -19.41
CA ILE A 247 -12.51 -21.65 -20.11
C ILE A 247 -11.34 -21.85 -19.16
N ILE A 248 -10.86 -23.10 -19.10
CA ILE A 248 -9.65 -23.46 -18.36
C ILE A 248 -8.53 -23.61 -19.38
N TRP A 249 -7.40 -22.98 -19.14
CA TRP A 249 -6.23 -23.00 -20.01
C TRP A 249 -5.05 -23.64 -19.29
N ASP A 250 -4.18 -24.30 -20.05
CA ASP A 250 -2.86 -24.72 -19.58
C ASP A 250 -1.94 -23.49 -19.63
N ALA A 251 -1.42 -23.09 -18.47
CA ALA A 251 -0.58 -21.90 -18.36
C ALA A 251 0.75 -22.01 -19.11
N LYS A 252 1.26 -23.24 -19.33
CA LYS A 252 2.55 -23.48 -20.00
C LYS A 252 2.41 -23.66 -21.51
N LYS A 253 1.34 -24.34 -21.94
CA LYS A 253 1.12 -24.62 -23.37
C LYS A 253 0.31 -23.53 -24.07
N GLY A 254 -0.48 -22.77 -23.31
CA GLY A 254 -1.43 -21.82 -23.88
C GLY A 254 -2.59 -22.50 -24.63
N GLU A 255 -2.93 -23.74 -24.27
CA GLU A 255 -4.00 -24.49 -24.90
C GLU A 255 -5.22 -24.58 -23.97
N MET A 256 -6.40 -24.65 -24.56
CA MET A 256 -7.64 -24.88 -23.81
C MET A 256 -7.64 -26.32 -23.26
N ILE A 257 -7.84 -26.44 -21.94
CA ILE A 257 -8.02 -27.72 -21.25
C ILE A 257 -9.49 -28.10 -21.34
N ASN A 258 -9.76 -29.25 -21.96
CA ASN A 258 -11.10 -29.80 -22.13
C ASN A 258 -12.04 -28.86 -22.91
N LYS A 259 -13.35 -29.09 -22.81
CA LYS A 259 -14.37 -28.23 -23.41
C LYS A 259 -14.68 -27.04 -22.49
N PRO A 260 -15.10 -25.89 -23.04
CA PRO A 260 -15.59 -24.77 -22.24
C PRO A 260 -16.67 -25.22 -21.26
N LEU A 261 -16.53 -24.82 -19.99
CA LEU A 261 -17.49 -25.08 -18.95
C LEU A 261 -18.74 -24.26 -19.22
N SER A 262 -19.78 -24.93 -19.69
CA SER A 262 -21.08 -24.33 -19.99
C SER A 262 -22.12 -24.82 -18.99
N GLY A 263 -22.96 -23.90 -18.52
CA GLY A 263 -24.01 -24.23 -17.56
C GLY A 263 -24.60 -23.04 -16.82
N HIS A 264 -23.93 -21.88 -16.88
CA HIS A 264 -24.52 -20.61 -16.49
C HIS A 264 -25.46 -20.09 -17.57
N LYS A 265 -26.55 -19.44 -17.16
CA LYS A 265 -27.56 -18.87 -18.07
C LYS A 265 -27.24 -17.45 -18.52
N ASP A 266 -26.36 -16.77 -17.78
CA ASP A 266 -25.96 -15.39 -18.00
C ASP A 266 -24.46 -15.23 -17.72
N TYR A 267 -23.90 -14.03 -17.92
CA TYR A 267 -22.46 -13.81 -17.85
C TYR A 267 -21.87 -14.09 -16.47
N ILE A 268 -20.56 -14.36 -16.46
CA ILE A 268 -19.80 -14.68 -15.25
C ILE A 268 -19.37 -13.39 -14.55
N THR A 269 -19.47 -13.37 -13.24
CA THR A 269 -19.23 -12.19 -12.40
C THR A 269 -18.02 -12.32 -11.49
N SER A 270 -17.57 -13.53 -11.16
CA SER A 270 -16.36 -13.77 -10.38
C SER A 270 -15.93 -15.23 -10.47
N LEU A 271 -14.64 -15.47 -10.27
CA LEU A 271 -14.00 -16.79 -10.23
C LEU A 271 -13.12 -16.90 -8.98
N SER A 272 -13.12 -18.07 -8.34
CA SER A 272 -12.23 -18.36 -7.21
C SER A 272 -11.87 -19.84 -7.19
N TRP A 273 -10.59 -20.15 -7.07
CA TRP A 273 -10.10 -21.52 -6.97
C TRP A 273 -10.22 -22.08 -5.55
N GLU A 274 -10.28 -23.41 -5.43
CA GLU A 274 -10.12 -24.08 -4.15
C GLU A 274 -8.69 -23.88 -3.61
N PRO A 275 -8.53 -23.62 -2.30
CA PRO A 275 -7.21 -23.51 -1.67
C PRO A 275 -6.31 -24.74 -1.89
N PHE A 276 -5.07 -24.49 -2.30
CA PHE A 276 -4.08 -25.54 -2.62
C PHE A 276 -3.85 -26.55 -1.49
N PHE A 277 -3.75 -26.08 -0.25
CA PHE A 277 -3.43 -26.97 0.88
C PHE A 277 -4.53 -28.01 1.14
N LYS A 278 -5.76 -27.79 0.68
CA LYS A 278 -6.81 -28.81 0.72
C LYS A 278 -6.62 -29.80 -0.40
N ASN A 279 -6.50 -29.27 -1.61
CA ASN A 279 -6.42 -30.02 -2.85
C ASN A 279 -5.22 -29.57 -3.67
N SER A 280 -4.16 -30.38 -3.65
CA SER A 280 -2.91 -30.09 -4.35
C SER A 280 -3.04 -30.11 -5.87
N GLU A 281 -4.13 -30.66 -6.41
CA GLU A 281 -4.41 -30.66 -7.85
C GLU A 281 -5.20 -29.44 -8.30
N CYS A 282 -5.62 -28.56 -7.37
CA CYS A 282 -6.48 -27.42 -7.62
C CYS A 282 -7.66 -27.80 -8.54
N ARG A 283 -8.29 -28.94 -8.24
CA ARG A 283 -9.28 -29.54 -9.15
C ARG A 283 -10.58 -28.74 -9.21
N TYR A 284 -10.97 -28.10 -8.12
CA TYR A 284 -12.25 -27.40 -8.02
C TYR A 284 -12.12 -25.89 -8.20
N LEU A 285 -13.06 -25.34 -8.95
CA LEU A 285 -13.22 -23.91 -9.20
C LEU A 285 -14.65 -23.51 -8.85
N VAL A 286 -14.85 -22.40 -8.14
CA VAL A 286 -16.17 -21.79 -7.99
C VAL A 286 -16.30 -20.58 -8.90
N SER A 287 -17.46 -20.48 -9.55
CA SER A 287 -17.86 -19.31 -10.34
C SER A 287 -19.16 -18.76 -9.83
N SER A 288 -19.34 -17.44 -9.95
CA SER A 288 -20.62 -16.76 -9.81
C SER A 288 -21.07 -16.17 -11.13
N SER A 289 -22.38 -16.02 -11.29
CA SER A 289 -22.98 -15.46 -12.48
C SER A 289 -24.14 -14.54 -12.13
N LYS A 290 -24.46 -13.67 -13.10
CA LYS A 290 -25.69 -12.88 -13.10
C LYS A 290 -26.96 -13.74 -13.04
N ASP A 291 -26.88 -15.02 -13.40
CA ASP A 291 -27.99 -15.98 -13.30
C ASP A 291 -28.42 -16.38 -11.88
N GLN A 292 -27.92 -15.66 -10.86
CA GLN A 292 -28.24 -15.83 -9.43
C GLN A 292 -27.65 -17.09 -8.80
N THR A 293 -26.82 -17.84 -9.54
CA THR A 293 -26.21 -19.08 -9.05
C THR A 293 -24.70 -18.97 -8.93
N CYS A 294 -24.16 -19.72 -7.96
CA CYS A 294 -22.75 -20.08 -7.97
C CYS A 294 -22.61 -21.55 -8.34
N LYS A 295 -21.59 -21.91 -9.12
CA LYS A 295 -21.34 -23.30 -9.51
C LYS A 295 -19.94 -23.71 -9.08
N ILE A 296 -19.84 -24.90 -8.50
CA ILE A 296 -18.57 -25.57 -8.23
C ILE A 296 -18.32 -26.51 -9.40
N TRP A 297 -17.21 -26.30 -10.10
CA TRP A 297 -16.80 -27.05 -11.27
C TRP A 297 -15.67 -27.98 -10.89
N ASP A 298 -15.69 -29.16 -11.50
CA ASP A 298 -14.52 -30.01 -11.58
C ASP A 298 -13.80 -29.73 -12.90
N THR A 299 -12.59 -29.18 -12.81
CA THR A 299 -11.80 -28.75 -13.98
C THR A 299 -11.27 -29.91 -14.81
N ILE A 300 -11.18 -31.12 -14.25
CA ILE A 300 -10.72 -32.31 -14.99
C ILE A 300 -11.87 -32.90 -15.81
N THR A 301 -13.05 -33.04 -15.21
CA THR A 301 -14.21 -33.64 -15.91
C THR A 301 -14.98 -32.63 -16.75
N GLY A 302 -14.87 -31.34 -16.44
CA GLY A 302 -15.58 -30.26 -17.12
C GLY A 302 -17.06 -30.16 -16.75
N VAL A 303 -17.48 -30.85 -15.68
CA VAL A 303 -18.89 -30.94 -15.25
C VAL A 303 -19.11 -30.09 -14.01
N PRO A 304 -20.27 -29.40 -13.88
CA PRO A 304 -20.62 -28.72 -12.65
C PRO A 304 -20.94 -29.76 -11.57
N LEU A 305 -20.06 -29.89 -10.57
CA LEU A 305 -20.25 -30.77 -9.41
C LEU A 305 -21.50 -30.35 -8.63
N LYS A 306 -21.64 -29.04 -8.36
CA LYS A 306 -22.72 -28.49 -7.55
C LYS A 306 -23.18 -27.14 -8.07
N THR A 307 -24.48 -26.89 -7.98
CA THR A 307 -25.06 -25.56 -8.21
C THR A 307 -25.62 -25.04 -6.90
N LEU A 308 -25.00 -24.00 -6.36
CA LEU A 308 -25.42 -23.26 -5.18
C LEU A 308 -26.50 -22.27 -5.60
N LYS A 309 -27.75 -22.60 -5.26
CA LYS A 309 -28.93 -21.75 -5.49
C LYS A 309 -29.43 -21.23 -4.15
N GLY A 310 -29.81 -19.97 -4.12
CA GLY A 310 -30.46 -19.38 -2.95
C GLY A 310 -30.45 -17.86 -2.96
N HIS A 311 -29.58 -17.21 -3.72
CA HIS A 311 -29.74 -15.78 -3.98
C HIS A 311 -30.99 -15.51 -4.82
N THR A 312 -31.65 -14.39 -4.56
CA THR A 312 -32.85 -13.98 -5.31
C THR A 312 -32.52 -13.05 -6.48
N ASP A 313 -31.28 -12.56 -6.54
CA ASP A 313 -30.79 -11.67 -7.58
C ASP A 313 -29.31 -11.96 -7.91
N HIS A 314 -28.76 -11.22 -8.88
CA HIS A 314 -27.44 -11.40 -9.48
C HIS A 314 -26.33 -11.54 -8.43
N VAL A 315 -25.56 -12.61 -8.50
CA VAL A 315 -24.38 -12.78 -7.65
C VAL A 315 -23.24 -11.93 -8.23
N THR A 316 -22.69 -11.03 -7.44
CA THR A 316 -21.68 -10.05 -7.87
C THR A 316 -20.26 -10.58 -7.69
N LYS A 317 -19.96 -11.22 -6.55
CA LYS A 317 -18.62 -11.74 -6.26
C LYS A 317 -18.69 -13.06 -5.49
N VAL A 318 -17.73 -13.95 -5.73
CA VAL A 318 -17.57 -15.20 -4.99
C VAL A 318 -16.11 -15.41 -4.59
N ILE A 319 -15.89 -15.87 -3.36
CA ILE A 319 -14.57 -16.21 -2.83
C ILE A 319 -14.63 -17.55 -2.11
N TRP A 320 -13.62 -18.39 -2.31
CA TRP A 320 -13.45 -19.65 -1.62
C TRP A 320 -12.46 -19.50 -0.45
N GLY A 321 -12.95 -19.62 0.78
CA GLY A 321 -12.15 -19.51 2.01
C GLY A 321 -11.41 -20.79 2.40
N GLY A 322 -10.40 -20.63 3.24
CA GLY A 322 -9.59 -21.70 3.81
C GLY A 322 -10.32 -22.57 4.83
N GLU A 323 -11.48 -22.14 5.33
CA GLU A 323 -12.29 -22.91 6.30
C GLU A 323 -13.43 -23.76 5.70
N ASP A 324 -13.34 -24.12 4.40
CA ASP A 324 -14.35 -24.90 3.65
C ASP A 324 -15.65 -24.12 3.44
N LEU A 325 -15.58 -22.81 3.58
CA LEU A 325 -16.67 -21.89 3.34
C LEU A 325 -16.45 -21.16 2.01
N ILE A 326 -17.49 -21.12 1.20
CA ILE A 326 -17.56 -20.25 0.03
C ILE A 326 -18.44 -19.07 0.41
N TYR A 327 -17.99 -17.86 0.12
CA TYR A 327 -18.72 -16.63 0.38
C TYR A 327 -19.19 -16.06 -0.94
N SER A 328 -20.48 -15.79 -1.07
CA SER A 328 -21.06 -15.11 -2.24
C SER A 328 -21.78 -13.84 -1.83
N ALA A 329 -21.51 -12.76 -2.56
CA ALA A 329 -22.21 -11.48 -2.47
C ALA A 329 -23.20 -11.36 -3.62
N SER A 330 -24.35 -10.72 -3.39
CA SER A 330 -25.38 -10.52 -4.42
C SER A 330 -26.01 -9.15 -4.33
N ARG A 331 -26.67 -8.77 -5.42
CA ARG A 331 -27.56 -7.61 -5.50
C ARG A 331 -28.82 -7.76 -4.65
N ASP A 332 -29.14 -8.96 -4.18
CA ASP A 332 -30.24 -9.17 -3.23
C ASP A 332 -29.95 -8.64 -1.81
N THR A 333 -28.89 -7.83 -1.65
CA THR A 333 -28.38 -7.24 -0.40
C THR A 333 -27.87 -8.25 0.63
N THR A 334 -27.85 -9.54 0.28
CA THR A 334 -27.38 -10.60 1.17
C THR A 334 -26.00 -11.11 0.80
N ILE A 335 -25.31 -11.63 1.81
CA ILE A 335 -24.08 -12.41 1.64
C ILE A 335 -24.38 -13.81 2.15
N LYS A 336 -24.07 -14.83 1.36
CA LYS A 336 -24.34 -16.23 1.70
C LYS A 336 -23.04 -16.98 1.88
N CYS A 337 -22.94 -17.70 2.99
CA CYS A 337 -21.83 -18.59 3.30
C CYS A 337 -22.29 -20.02 3.02
N TRP A 338 -21.60 -20.70 2.12
CA TRP A 338 -21.91 -22.06 1.69
C TRP A 338 -20.84 -23.02 2.19
N ASN A 339 -21.25 -24.18 2.67
CA ASN A 339 -20.28 -25.24 2.95
C ASN A 339 -19.84 -25.88 1.62
N ALA A 340 -18.56 -25.80 1.27
CA ALA A 340 -18.04 -26.29 0.00
C ALA A 340 -18.25 -27.81 -0.17
N LYS A 341 -17.95 -28.59 0.88
CA LYS A 341 -18.07 -30.06 0.88
C LYS A 341 -19.51 -30.55 0.76
N LYS A 342 -20.47 -29.89 1.43
CA LYS A 342 -21.89 -30.28 1.39
C LYS A 342 -22.66 -29.59 0.26
N GLY A 343 -22.24 -28.40 -0.17
CA GLY A 343 -22.97 -27.54 -1.10
C GLY A 343 -24.27 -26.97 -0.52
N LYS A 344 -24.38 -26.95 0.82
CA LYS A 344 -25.55 -26.42 1.53
C LYS A 344 -25.24 -25.02 2.05
N LEU A 345 -26.26 -24.18 2.11
CA LEU A 345 -26.18 -22.88 2.77
C LEU A 345 -25.87 -23.10 4.26
N ALA A 346 -24.78 -22.54 4.74
CA ALA A 346 -24.38 -22.58 6.15
C ALA A 346 -24.95 -21.38 6.90
N ARG A 347 -24.76 -20.17 6.36
CA ARG A 347 -25.20 -18.91 6.97
C ARG A 347 -25.64 -17.92 5.90
N GLU A 348 -26.60 -17.08 6.27
CA GLU A 348 -27.02 -15.92 5.51
C GLU A 348 -26.73 -14.68 6.37
N LEU A 349 -25.93 -13.77 5.84
CA LEU A 349 -25.54 -12.52 6.48
C LEU A 349 -26.39 -11.41 5.86
N LYS A 350 -27.19 -10.75 6.70
CA LYS A 350 -28.03 -9.62 6.33
C LYS A 350 -27.58 -8.40 7.12
N GLY A 351 -27.41 -7.28 6.44
CA GLY A 351 -26.98 -6.02 7.05
C GLY A 351 -26.90 -4.87 6.06
N HIS A 352 -26.59 -5.16 4.80
CA HIS A 352 -26.57 -4.16 3.72
C HIS A 352 -27.98 -3.72 3.33
N GLY A 353 -28.15 -2.42 3.09
CA GLY A 353 -29.42 -1.83 2.63
C GLY A 353 -29.54 -1.78 1.10
N HIS A 354 -28.45 -2.03 0.38
CA HIS A 354 -28.40 -2.01 -1.08
C HIS A 354 -27.54 -3.17 -1.61
N TRP A 355 -27.35 -3.19 -2.92
CA TRP A 355 -26.59 -4.21 -3.65
C TRP A 355 -25.17 -4.35 -3.12
N VAL A 356 -24.76 -5.58 -2.79
CA VAL A 356 -23.38 -5.87 -2.39
C VAL A 356 -22.56 -6.10 -3.65
N ASN A 357 -21.55 -5.27 -3.90
CA ASN A 357 -20.76 -5.34 -5.13
C ASN A 357 -19.42 -6.04 -4.93
N THR A 358 -18.80 -5.85 -3.77
CA THR A 358 -17.44 -6.33 -3.50
C THR A 358 -17.38 -7.06 -2.18
N LEU A 359 -16.46 -8.01 -2.12
CA LEU A 359 -16.23 -8.92 -1.02
C LEU A 359 -14.73 -9.21 -0.98
N ALA A 360 -14.13 -9.30 0.21
CA ALA A 360 -12.72 -9.61 0.41
C ALA A 360 -12.51 -10.40 1.69
N LEU A 361 -11.59 -11.37 1.66
CA LEU A 361 -11.18 -12.15 2.83
C LEU A 361 -9.83 -11.67 3.36
N SER A 362 -9.62 -11.78 4.67
CA SER A 362 -8.31 -11.50 5.29
C SER A 362 -7.20 -12.43 4.82
N THR A 363 -7.55 -13.65 4.39
CA THR A 363 -6.61 -14.69 3.95
C THR A 363 -6.42 -14.74 2.43
N ASP A 364 -7.10 -13.88 1.67
CA ASP A 364 -7.18 -13.95 0.20
C ASP A 364 -5.80 -13.97 -0.48
N TYR A 365 -4.88 -13.13 -0.02
CA TYR A 365 -3.51 -13.07 -0.54
C TYR A 365 -2.74 -14.39 -0.36
N VAL A 366 -2.88 -15.02 0.81
CA VAL A 366 -2.20 -16.28 1.13
C VAL A 366 -2.85 -17.45 0.40
N LEU A 367 -4.17 -17.43 0.25
CA LEU A 367 -4.89 -18.43 -0.56
C LEU A 367 -4.51 -18.35 -2.04
N ARG A 368 -4.29 -17.13 -2.55
CA ARG A 368 -3.81 -16.87 -3.92
C ARG A 368 -2.39 -17.39 -4.13
N THR A 369 -1.47 -17.07 -3.22
CA THR A 369 -0.03 -17.39 -3.38
C THR A 369 0.35 -18.79 -2.89
N SER A 370 -0.50 -19.44 -2.10
CA SER A 370 -0.38 -20.83 -1.64
C SER A 370 1.00 -21.19 -1.04
N CYS A 371 1.84 -21.94 -1.75
CA CYS A 371 3.19 -22.33 -1.37
C CYS A 371 4.27 -21.35 -1.85
N PHE A 372 3.95 -20.42 -2.75
CA PHE A 372 4.90 -19.47 -3.31
C PHE A 372 5.00 -18.24 -2.43
N ASP A 373 6.20 -17.96 -1.95
CA ASP A 373 6.51 -16.77 -1.17
C ASP A 373 7.67 -16.00 -1.79
N HIS A 374 8.05 -14.90 -1.16
CA HIS A 374 9.19 -14.08 -1.57
C HIS A 374 10.54 -14.82 -1.63
N THR A 375 10.68 -15.99 -1.01
CA THR A 375 11.92 -16.79 -1.09
C THR A 375 11.99 -17.62 -2.36
N GLN A 376 10.87 -17.73 -3.10
CA GLN A 376 10.72 -18.55 -4.30
C GLN A 376 11.28 -19.97 -4.12
N LYS A 377 11.10 -20.54 -2.92
CA LYS A 377 11.59 -21.88 -2.60
C LYS A 377 11.00 -22.92 -3.55
N GLU A 378 11.87 -23.66 -4.21
CA GLU A 378 11.47 -24.80 -5.01
C GLU A 378 11.26 -26.02 -4.10
N PHE A 379 10.16 -26.73 -4.30
CA PHE A 379 9.82 -27.92 -3.52
C PHE A 379 9.94 -29.17 -4.40
N SER A 380 10.49 -30.23 -3.82
CA SER A 380 10.69 -31.51 -4.50
C SER A 380 9.40 -32.32 -4.61
N SER A 381 8.50 -32.16 -3.63
CA SER A 381 7.30 -32.98 -3.46
C SER A 381 6.04 -32.14 -3.25
N THR A 382 4.93 -32.58 -3.83
CA THR A 382 3.61 -31.96 -3.66
C THR A 382 3.12 -31.99 -2.22
N LYS A 383 3.57 -32.98 -1.42
CA LYS A 383 3.25 -33.08 0.01
C LYS A 383 3.90 -31.96 0.81
N GLU A 384 5.17 -31.66 0.53
CA GLU A 384 5.91 -30.56 1.17
C GLU A 384 5.27 -29.22 0.82
N MET A 385 4.93 -29.00 -0.45
CA MET A 385 4.20 -27.80 -0.89
C MET A 385 2.89 -27.62 -0.12
N LYS A 386 2.13 -28.71 0.09
CA LYS A 386 0.85 -28.68 0.79
C LYS A 386 1.03 -28.34 2.27
N GLN A 387 2.02 -28.94 2.93
CA GLN A 387 2.32 -28.65 4.33
C GLN A 387 2.75 -27.20 4.51
N TYR A 388 3.65 -26.71 3.65
CA TYR A 388 4.12 -25.33 3.71
C TYR A 388 2.98 -24.32 3.44
N ALA A 389 2.10 -24.59 2.47
CA ALA A 389 0.92 -23.76 2.23
C ALA A 389 -0.03 -23.72 3.44
N LEU A 390 -0.18 -24.85 4.16
CA LEU A 390 -0.97 -24.91 5.39
C LEU A 390 -0.32 -24.11 6.53
N GLU A 391 1.00 -24.21 6.70
CA GLU A 391 1.74 -23.44 7.69
C GLU A 391 1.62 -21.93 7.44
N ARG A 392 1.73 -21.49 6.17
CA ARG A 392 1.51 -20.09 5.79
C ARG A 392 0.09 -19.63 6.07
N TYR A 393 -0.91 -20.44 5.70
CA TYR A 393 -2.31 -20.15 5.99
C TYR A 393 -2.55 -20.01 7.50
N ASN A 394 -2.04 -20.95 8.29
CA ASN A 394 -2.16 -20.93 9.76
C ASN A 394 -1.40 -19.77 10.41
N LYS A 395 -0.33 -19.24 9.79
CA LYS A 395 0.38 -18.05 10.26
C LYS A 395 -0.38 -16.76 9.97
N ALA A 396 -1.07 -16.69 8.84
CA ALA A 396 -1.90 -15.55 8.47
C ALA A 396 -3.23 -15.52 9.23
N MET A 397 -3.74 -16.70 9.62
CA MET A 397 -4.76 -16.82 10.65
C MET A 397 -4.12 -16.50 12.01
N SER A 398 -4.69 -15.58 12.80
CA SER A 398 -4.22 -15.42 14.19
C SER A 398 -4.43 -16.76 14.94
N LYS A 399 -3.56 -17.12 15.90
CA LYS A 399 -3.57 -18.42 16.60
C LYS A 399 -4.94 -18.83 17.20
N LYS A 400 -5.84 -17.86 17.43
CA LYS A 400 -7.24 -18.07 17.88
C LYS A 400 -8.31 -17.47 16.93
N GLY A 401 -7.91 -16.87 15.80
CA GLY A 401 -8.77 -16.09 14.93
C GLY A 401 -9.29 -16.86 13.72
N HIS A 402 -10.56 -16.62 13.36
CA HIS A 402 -11.16 -17.11 12.13
C HIS A 402 -10.95 -16.14 10.96
N GLU A 403 -11.30 -16.57 9.74
CA GLU A 403 -11.24 -15.69 8.57
C GLU A 403 -12.19 -14.49 8.75
N ARG A 404 -11.65 -13.29 8.52
CA ARG A 404 -12.45 -12.07 8.49
C ARG A 404 -12.88 -11.76 7.08
N LEU A 405 -14.08 -11.24 6.96
CA LEU A 405 -14.70 -10.90 5.69
C LEU A 405 -15.12 -9.43 5.70
N VAL A 406 -14.79 -8.70 4.64
CA VAL A 406 -15.34 -7.36 4.41
C VAL A 406 -16.21 -7.39 3.16
N SER A 407 -17.35 -6.73 3.24
CA SER A 407 -18.24 -6.53 2.12
C SER A 407 -18.60 -5.06 1.93
N GLY A 408 -18.64 -4.64 0.67
CA GLY A 408 -18.98 -3.27 0.27
C GLY A 408 -20.23 -3.25 -0.60
N SER A 409 -21.08 -2.27 -0.34
CA SER A 409 -22.38 -2.10 -0.98
C SER A 409 -22.47 -0.76 -1.70
N ASP A 410 -23.45 -0.68 -2.60
CA ASP A 410 -23.82 0.54 -3.34
C ASP A 410 -24.36 1.66 -2.46
N ASP A 411 -24.76 1.39 -1.22
CA ASP A 411 -25.13 2.41 -0.23
C ASP A 411 -23.92 3.08 0.46
N TYR A 412 -22.72 2.85 -0.09
CA TYR A 412 -21.44 3.43 0.36
C TYR A 412 -21.00 2.92 1.73
N THR A 413 -21.67 1.89 2.22
CA THR A 413 -21.33 1.25 3.49
C THR A 413 -20.49 0.01 3.30
N LEU A 414 -19.66 -0.25 4.29
CA LEU A 414 -18.87 -1.46 4.43
C LEU A 414 -19.29 -2.17 5.71
N PHE A 415 -19.28 -3.49 5.71
CA PHE A 415 -19.43 -4.28 6.92
C PHE A 415 -18.24 -5.23 7.07
N LEU A 416 -17.74 -5.32 8.30
CA LEU A 416 -16.75 -6.32 8.71
C LEU A 416 -17.47 -7.49 9.40
N TRP A 417 -17.13 -8.70 9.04
CA TRP A 417 -17.77 -9.94 9.51
C TRP A 417 -16.72 -10.96 9.96
N GLU A 418 -17.08 -11.74 10.97
CA GLU A 418 -16.41 -13.00 11.30
C GLU A 418 -17.43 -14.13 11.12
N PRO A 419 -17.62 -14.58 9.87
CA PRO A 419 -18.73 -15.46 9.53
C PRO A 419 -18.64 -16.79 10.25
N TYR A 420 -17.46 -17.25 10.69
CA TYR A 420 -17.32 -18.49 11.46
C TYR A 420 -17.94 -18.42 12.86
N ILE A 421 -17.76 -17.28 13.54
CA ILE A 421 -18.19 -17.07 14.93
C ILE A 421 -19.64 -16.60 14.97
N SER A 422 -19.98 -15.57 14.19
CA SER A 422 -21.25 -14.85 14.31
C SER A 422 -21.88 -14.54 12.96
N LYS A 423 -23.20 -14.39 12.97
CA LYS A 423 -23.96 -13.84 11.83
C LYS A 423 -24.08 -12.31 11.89
N LYS A 424 -23.78 -11.69 13.03
CA LYS A 424 -23.82 -10.24 13.19
C LYS A 424 -22.52 -9.63 12.68
N PRO A 425 -22.57 -8.46 12.03
CA PRO A 425 -21.36 -7.74 11.68
C PRO A 425 -20.64 -7.26 12.94
N ILE A 426 -19.31 -7.23 12.89
CA ILE A 426 -18.46 -6.68 13.95
C ILE A 426 -18.58 -5.16 13.95
N ALA A 427 -18.44 -4.56 12.78
CA ALA A 427 -18.46 -3.12 12.60
C ALA A 427 -19.22 -2.75 11.32
N ARG A 428 -19.98 -1.66 11.43
CA ARG A 428 -20.54 -0.93 10.29
C ARG A 428 -19.65 0.26 10.00
N MET A 429 -19.11 0.30 8.80
CA MET A 429 -18.06 1.24 8.41
C MET A 429 -18.65 2.17 7.36
N THR A 430 -18.58 3.46 7.64
CA THR A 430 -19.20 4.52 6.82
C THR A 430 -18.21 5.66 6.63
N GLY A 431 -18.37 6.40 5.54
CA GLY A 431 -17.56 7.59 5.27
C GLY A 431 -17.19 7.78 3.80
N HIS A 432 -17.46 6.80 2.94
CA HIS A 432 -17.43 7.01 1.50
C HIS A 432 -18.64 7.84 1.04
N GLN A 433 -18.45 8.63 -0.01
CA GLN A 433 -19.49 9.50 -0.57
C GLN A 433 -20.12 8.94 -1.85
N GLN A 434 -19.50 7.91 -2.43
CA GLN A 434 -19.98 7.21 -3.61
C GLN A 434 -19.71 5.71 -3.48
N LEU A 435 -20.16 4.95 -4.49
CA LEU A 435 -20.08 3.50 -4.50
C LEU A 435 -18.64 3.01 -4.32
N ILE A 436 -18.52 1.88 -3.64
CA ILE A 436 -17.25 1.21 -3.40
C ILE A 436 -17.08 0.15 -4.47
N ASN A 437 -16.06 0.32 -5.32
CA ASN A 437 -15.84 -0.59 -6.44
C ASN A 437 -15.06 -1.83 -6.01
N GLN A 438 -14.06 -1.65 -5.14
CA GLN A 438 -13.22 -2.76 -4.68
C GLN A 438 -12.82 -2.58 -3.22
N VAL A 439 -12.67 -3.72 -2.54
CA VAL A 439 -12.08 -3.81 -1.20
C VAL A 439 -11.04 -4.91 -1.24
N VAL A 440 -9.89 -4.70 -0.61
CA VAL A 440 -8.80 -5.68 -0.53
C VAL A 440 -8.12 -5.59 0.85
N PHE A 441 -7.95 -6.74 1.49
CA PHE A 441 -7.15 -6.86 2.72
C PHE A 441 -5.65 -6.80 2.40
N SER A 442 -4.87 -6.29 3.36
CA SER A 442 -3.42 -6.43 3.32
C SER A 442 -3.03 -7.91 3.44
N PRO A 443 -1.89 -8.34 2.88
CA PRO A 443 -1.38 -9.71 2.99
C PRO A 443 -1.30 -10.28 4.42
N ASP A 444 -1.07 -9.41 5.41
CA ASP A 444 -1.02 -9.77 6.83
C ASP A 444 -2.40 -9.75 7.53
N GLY A 445 -3.46 -9.30 6.84
CA GLY A 445 -4.82 -9.17 7.36
C GLY A 445 -4.99 -8.11 8.46
N GLN A 446 -3.96 -7.29 8.73
CA GLN A 446 -4.01 -6.22 9.75
C GLN A 446 -4.80 -5.01 9.27
N PHE A 447 -4.77 -4.73 7.98
CA PHE A 447 -5.45 -3.60 7.37
C PHE A 447 -6.32 -4.07 6.21
N PHE A 448 -7.28 -3.23 5.84
CA PHE A 448 -7.85 -3.33 4.50
C PHE A 448 -8.11 -1.95 3.95
N VAL A 449 -8.21 -1.91 2.64
CA VAL A 449 -8.42 -0.69 1.88
C VAL A 449 -9.68 -0.82 1.06
N SER A 450 -10.44 0.27 0.99
CA SER A 450 -11.59 0.41 0.12
C SER A 450 -11.36 1.50 -0.92
N ALA A 451 -11.58 1.15 -2.18
CA ALA A 451 -11.52 2.03 -3.33
C ALA A 451 -12.93 2.42 -3.78
N SER A 452 -13.16 3.73 -3.93
CA SER A 452 -14.47 4.26 -4.26
C SER A 452 -14.43 5.19 -5.46
N PHE A 453 -15.60 5.38 -6.05
CA PHE A 453 -15.82 6.35 -7.12
C PHE A 453 -15.78 7.80 -6.61
N ASP A 454 -15.75 8.02 -5.29
CA ASP A 454 -15.54 9.33 -4.67
C ASP A 454 -14.09 9.84 -4.78
N GLN A 455 -13.28 9.23 -5.64
CA GLN A 455 -11.87 9.56 -5.91
C GLN A 455 -10.93 9.28 -4.72
N SER A 456 -11.47 8.73 -3.63
CA SER A 456 -10.73 8.48 -2.40
C SER A 456 -10.51 6.99 -2.17
N ILE A 457 -9.43 6.73 -1.46
CA ILE A 457 -9.10 5.39 -0.97
C ILE A 457 -9.05 5.48 0.55
N LYS A 458 -9.82 4.65 1.25
CA LYS A 458 -9.87 4.67 2.72
C LYS A 458 -9.15 3.47 3.30
N LEU A 459 -8.39 3.73 4.35
CA LEU A 459 -7.69 2.76 5.16
C LEU A 459 -8.46 2.50 6.44
N TRP A 460 -8.59 1.23 6.77
CA TRP A 460 -9.30 0.74 7.94
C TRP A 460 -8.46 -0.30 8.67
N ASP A 461 -8.69 -0.42 9.98
CA ASP A 461 -8.15 -1.52 10.77
C ASP A 461 -8.90 -2.83 10.47
N GLY A 462 -8.16 -3.87 10.14
CA GLY A 462 -8.69 -5.17 9.73
C GLY A 462 -9.26 -6.01 10.87
N LYS A 463 -8.93 -5.71 12.13
CA LYS A 463 -9.54 -6.40 13.30
C LYS A 463 -10.81 -5.71 13.77
N SER A 464 -10.76 -4.40 14.02
CA SER A 464 -11.90 -3.67 14.61
C SER A 464 -12.82 -3.01 13.59
N GLY A 465 -12.35 -2.79 12.35
CA GLY A 465 -13.07 -1.98 11.36
C GLY A 465 -13.02 -0.48 11.64
N LYS A 466 -12.17 0.00 12.55
CA LYS A 466 -11.99 1.43 12.81
C LYS A 466 -11.40 2.13 11.58
N PHE A 467 -11.95 3.30 11.28
CA PHE A 467 -11.41 4.18 10.24
C PHE A 467 -10.05 4.74 10.67
N MET A 468 -9.05 4.69 9.79
CA MET A 468 -7.69 5.18 10.08
C MET A 468 -7.32 6.41 9.27
N HIS A 469 -7.48 6.36 7.95
CA HIS A 469 -7.03 7.42 7.07
C HIS A 469 -7.77 7.45 5.72
N THR A 470 -7.75 8.59 5.04
CA THR A 470 -8.22 8.71 3.65
C THR A 470 -7.09 9.23 2.78
N PHE A 471 -6.69 8.44 1.80
CA PHE A 471 -5.76 8.83 0.75
C PHE A 471 -6.51 9.65 -0.31
N ARG A 472 -6.05 10.88 -0.52
CA ARG A 472 -6.58 11.82 -1.51
C ARG A 472 -5.46 12.26 -2.43
N ALA A 473 -5.60 11.98 -3.72
CA ALA A 473 -4.75 12.53 -4.78
C ALA A 473 -5.33 12.23 -6.18
N HIS A 474 -6.13 11.19 -6.33
CA HIS A 474 -6.82 10.92 -7.59
C HIS A 474 -7.86 11.99 -7.90
N VAL A 475 -7.99 12.30 -9.19
CA VAL A 475 -8.98 13.25 -9.72
C VAL A 475 -10.16 12.47 -10.33
N GLY A 476 -9.94 11.21 -10.66
CA GLY A 476 -10.93 10.29 -11.22
C GLY A 476 -11.42 9.24 -10.23
N ARG A 477 -12.42 8.47 -10.65
CA ARG A 477 -12.93 7.30 -9.91
C ARG A 477 -11.82 6.28 -9.76
N VAL A 478 -11.61 5.75 -8.55
CA VAL A 478 -10.64 4.68 -8.33
C VAL A 478 -11.31 3.34 -8.63
N TYR A 479 -10.77 2.62 -9.60
CA TYR A 479 -11.34 1.34 -10.04
C TYR A 479 -10.77 0.17 -9.23
N GLN A 480 -9.44 0.03 -9.21
CA GLN A 480 -8.78 -1.12 -8.59
C GLN A 480 -7.58 -0.69 -7.75
N VAL A 481 -7.31 -1.49 -6.72
CA VAL A 481 -6.21 -1.35 -5.78
C VAL A 481 -5.53 -2.70 -5.60
N ALA A 482 -4.20 -2.69 -5.48
CA ALA A 482 -3.38 -3.86 -5.19
C ALA A 482 -2.37 -3.55 -4.09
N TRP A 483 -2.19 -4.51 -3.17
CA TRP A 483 -1.22 -4.42 -2.08
C TRP A 483 0.13 -4.95 -2.50
N SER A 484 1.21 -4.37 -1.96
CA SER A 484 2.51 -5.03 -1.98
C SER A 484 2.50 -6.26 -1.07
N ALA A 485 3.32 -7.25 -1.42
CA ALA A 485 3.45 -8.50 -0.67
C ALA A 485 3.85 -8.31 0.81
N ASP A 486 4.52 -7.21 1.15
CA ASP A 486 4.96 -6.87 2.51
C ASP A 486 3.95 -6.02 3.31
N SER A 487 2.76 -5.74 2.76
CA SER A 487 1.72 -4.89 3.37
C SER A 487 2.13 -3.43 3.62
N ARG A 488 3.26 -2.95 3.09
CA ARG A 488 3.76 -1.58 3.33
C ARG A 488 3.36 -0.58 2.27
N LEU A 489 3.06 -1.04 1.06
CA LEU A 489 2.77 -0.20 -0.08
C LEU A 489 1.44 -0.61 -0.71
N LEU A 490 0.85 0.35 -1.39
CA LEU A 490 -0.42 0.18 -2.09
C LEU A 490 -0.30 0.84 -3.47
N VAL A 491 -0.77 0.18 -4.52
CA VAL A 491 -0.98 0.82 -5.84
C VAL A 491 -2.47 0.94 -6.11
N SER A 492 -2.88 2.07 -6.65
CA SER A 492 -4.25 2.31 -7.13
C SER A 492 -4.28 2.72 -8.60
N GLY A 493 -5.24 2.18 -9.34
CA GLY A 493 -5.56 2.56 -10.72
C GLY A 493 -6.90 3.29 -10.79
N SER A 494 -6.93 4.35 -11.60
CA SER A 494 -8.05 5.30 -11.63
C SER A 494 -8.49 5.62 -13.05
N LYS A 495 -9.69 6.22 -13.12
CA LYS A 495 -10.25 6.84 -14.31
C LYS A 495 -9.41 8.01 -14.83
N ASP A 496 -8.61 8.65 -13.97
CA ASP A 496 -7.74 9.77 -14.34
C ASP A 496 -6.48 9.37 -15.13
N THR A 497 -6.44 8.13 -15.66
CA THR A 497 -5.34 7.53 -16.44
C THR A 497 -4.03 7.34 -15.66
N THR A 498 -3.98 7.71 -14.38
CA THR A 498 -2.79 7.57 -13.53
C THR A 498 -2.85 6.35 -12.63
N LEU A 499 -1.67 5.86 -12.28
CA LEU A 499 -1.47 4.99 -11.13
C LEU A 499 -0.83 5.78 -10.00
N LYS A 500 -1.15 5.46 -8.76
CA LYS A 500 -0.54 6.10 -7.60
C LYS A 500 -0.06 5.06 -6.61
N VAL A 501 1.18 5.26 -6.12
CA VAL A 501 1.79 4.41 -5.09
C VAL A 501 1.74 5.13 -3.76
N TRP A 502 1.19 4.47 -2.75
CA TRP A 502 0.99 5.02 -1.42
C TRP A 502 1.88 4.33 -0.40
N ASP A 503 2.41 5.11 0.52
CA ASP A 503 3.12 4.62 1.70
C ASP A 503 2.14 4.42 2.85
N MET A 504 2.03 3.21 3.37
CA MET A 504 1.12 2.90 4.48
C MET A 504 1.63 3.45 5.81
N LYS A 505 2.95 3.53 6.01
CA LYS A 505 3.54 4.02 7.25
C LYS A 505 3.40 5.53 7.36
N ARG A 506 3.73 6.24 6.27
CA ARG A 506 3.62 7.70 6.20
C ARG A 506 2.19 8.18 5.92
N LYS A 507 1.31 7.29 5.44
CA LYS A 507 -0.07 7.60 5.04
C LYS A 507 -0.13 8.71 3.98
N LYS A 508 0.83 8.72 3.06
CA LYS A 508 0.99 9.76 2.03
C LYS A 508 1.24 9.14 0.67
N LEU A 509 0.94 9.91 -0.38
CA LEU A 509 1.36 9.60 -1.74
C LEU A 509 2.89 9.53 -1.77
N MET A 510 3.43 8.45 -2.33
CA MET A 510 4.87 8.28 -2.51
C MET A 510 5.28 8.63 -3.95
N PHE A 511 4.63 8.02 -4.94
CA PHE A 511 4.90 8.27 -6.35
C PHE A 511 3.60 8.41 -7.14
N ASP A 512 3.62 9.35 -8.08
CA ASP A 512 2.60 9.48 -9.12
C ASP A 512 3.14 8.86 -10.40
N LEU A 513 2.39 7.92 -10.99
CA LEU A 513 2.80 7.10 -12.11
C LEU A 513 1.90 7.41 -13.32
N PRO A 514 2.16 8.51 -14.04
CA PRO A 514 1.48 8.81 -15.30
C PRO A 514 2.01 7.91 -16.42
N GLY A 515 1.15 7.55 -17.36
CA GLY A 515 1.59 6.84 -18.55
C GLY A 515 0.47 6.34 -19.46
N HIS A 516 -0.65 5.89 -18.90
CA HIS A 516 -1.77 5.46 -19.74
C HIS A 516 -2.44 6.64 -20.43
N ALA A 517 -2.92 6.40 -21.65
CA ALA A 517 -3.62 7.41 -22.44
C ALA A 517 -5.11 7.50 -22.10
N ASP A 518 -5.67 6.47 -21.46
CA ASP A 518 -7.08 6.36 -21.09
C ASP A 518 -7.22 5.64 -19.74
N GLU A 519 -8.45 5.46 -19.27
CA GLU A 519 -8.83 4.90 -17.97
C GLU A 519 -8.11 3.57 -17.63
N VAL A 520 -7.64 3.41 -16.40
CA VAL A 520 -6.97 2.18 -15.93
C VAL A 520 -7.99 1.30 -15.19
N TYR A 521 -8.39 0.19 -15.78
CA TYR A 521 -9.41 -0.71 -15.21
C TYR A 521 -8.83 -1.73 -14.24
N ALA A 522 -7.67 -2.28 -14.57
CA ALA A 522 -7.11 -3.41 -13.83
C ALA A 522 -5.69 -3.11 -13.37
N VAL A 523 -5.40 -3.47 -12.12
CA VAL A 523 -4.09 -3.30 -11.49
C VAL A 523 -3.79 -4.50 -10.61
N ASP A 524 -2.57 -4.99 -10.69
CA ASP A 524 -2.11 -6.07 -9.83
C ASP A 524 -0.63 -5.90 -9.48
N TRP A 525 -0.24 -6.40 -8.31
CA TRP A 525 1.15 -6.40 -7.85
C TRP A 525 1.68 -7.83 -7.90
N SER A 526 2.88 -8.02 -8.44
CA SER A 526 3.54 -9.32 -8.43
C SER A 526 3.72 -9.83 -6.98
N PRO A 527 3.53 -11.13 -6.70
CA PRO A 527 3.77 -11.71 -5.38
C PRO A 527 5.19 -11.52 -4.83
N ASP A 528 6.17 -11.35 -5.72
CA ASP A 528 7.56 -11.04 -5.37
C ASP A 528 7.77 -9.58 -4.95
N GLY A 529 6.82 -8.71 -5.28
CA GLY A 529 6.87 -7.28 -5.01
C GLY A 529 7.64 -6.44 -6.05
N GLU A 530 8.37 -7.05 -6.98
CA GLU A 530 9.24 -6.30 -7.91
C GLU A 530 8.49 -5.51 -8.99
N LYS A 531 7.30 -5.98 -9.40
CA LYS A 531 6.62 -5.49 -10.61
C LYS A 531 5.15 -5.23 -10.34
N VAL A 532 4.60 -4.22 -10.99
CA VAL A 532 3.15 -3.98 -11.07
C VAL A 532 2.71 -4.02 -12.52
N ALA A 533 1.54 -4.60 -12.76
CA ALA A 533 0.89 -4.60 -14.06
C ALA A 533 -0.36 -3.74 -14.01
N SER A 534 -0.61 -2.99 -15.08
CA SER A 534 -1.84 -2.22 -15.25
C SER A 534 -2.41 -2.37 -16.65
N GLY A 535 -3.72 -2.67 -16.70
CA GLY A 535 -4.51 -2.75 -17.90
C GLY A 535 -5.41 -1.52 -18.05
N SER A 536 -5.38 -0.91 -19.22
CA SER A 536 -6.15 0.30 -19.52
C SER A 536 -7.08 0.10 -20.71
N LYS A 537 -8.04 1.03 -20.82
CA LYS A 537 -8.88 1.23 -21.99
C LYS A 537 -8.10 1.63 -23.24
N ASP A 538 -6.87 2.13 -23.08
CA ASP A 538 -5.93 2.40 -24.17
C ASP A 538 -5.42 1.13 -24.88
N LYS A 539 -5.89 -0.05 -24.46
CA LYS A 539 -5.59 -1.39 -25.02
C LYS A 539 -4.17 -1.87 -24.74
N ARG A 540 -3.38 -1.08 -24.02
CA ARG A 540 -1.99 -1.39 -23.69
C ARG A 540 -1.90 -1.89 -22.26
N LEU A 541 -1.08 -2.92 -22.09
CA LEU A 541 -0.64 -3.38 -20.79
C LEU A 541 0.66 -2.65 -20.44
N ARG A 542 0.78 -2.10 -19.22
CA ARG A 542 2.03 -1.52 -18.75
C ARG A 542 2.58 -2.31 -17.58
N ILE A 543 3.89 -2.53 -17.61
CA ILE A 543 4.64 -3.08 -16.48
C ILE A 543 5.42 -1.94 -15.82
N TRP A 544 5.36 -1.85 -14.51
CA TRP A 544 5.99 -0.81 -13.70
C TRP A 544 7.02 -1.43 -12.77
N LYS A 545 8.17 -0.76 -12.63
CA LYS A 545 9.31 -1.19 -11.82
C LYS A 545 9.93 0.00 -11.07
N ASN A 546 10.83 -0.31 -10.14
CA ASN A 546 11.67 0.69 -9.48
C ASN A 546 12.81 1.20 -10.39
#